data_AF-A0A2D5GW03-F1
#
_entry.id   AF-A0A2D5GW03-F1
#
_cell.length_a   1.000
_cell.length_b   1.000
_cell.length_c   1.000
_cell.angle_alpha   90.00
_cell.angle_beta   90.00
_cell.angle_gamma   90.00
#
_symmetry.space_group_name_H-M   'P 1'
#
loop_
_entity.id
_entity.type
_entity.pdbx_description
1 polymer ?
#
loop_
_entity_poly.entity_id
_entity_poly.type
_entity_poly.pdbx_seq_one_letter_code
_entity_poly.pdbx_strand_id
1 'polypeptide(L)'
;MSIEEFQQALSQIVAQFQNANYDARHLLLDLSEKIQELSEQIPETVPAHLRSEWKSICNDVDAVQPAFKSHRKTSILFDRQGMGLPGVQTAKALITRIVALSKLINRLTE
;
A
#
# COMPACT_ATOMS: atom_id res chain seq x y z
N MET A 1 -12.18 7.63 -12.34
CA MET A 1 -11.22 6.62 -12.81
C MET A 1 -12.01 5.40 -13.28
N SER A 2 -11.65 4.82 -14.43
CA SER A 2 -12.20 3.55 -14.90
C SER A 2 -11.59 2.37 -14.14
N ILE A 3 -12.14 1.15 -14.32
CA ILE A 3 -11.57 -0.04 -13.69
C ILE A 3 -10.18 -0.37 -14.26
N GLU A 4 -9.97 -0.17 -15.55
CA GLU A 4 -8.71 -0.41 -16.25
C GLU A 4 -7.62 0.58 -15.78
N GLU A 5 -7.97 1.87 -15.64
CA GLU A 5 -7.07 2.89 -15.10
C GLU A 5 -6.65 2.55 -13.66
N PHE A 6 -7.60 2.13 -12.83
CA PHE A 6 -7.33 1.73 -11.45
C PHE A 6 -6.46 0.48 -11.36
N GLN A 7 -6.75 -0.54 -12.17
CA GLN A 7 -5.95 -1.77 -12.30
C GLN A 7 -4.52 -1.46 -12.73
N GLN A 8 -4.34 -0.58 -13.73
CA GLN A 8 -3.04 -0.18 -14.23
C GLN A 8 -2.24 0.54 -13.13
N ALA A 9 -2.84 1.51 -12.46
CA ALA A 9 -2.21 2.25 -11.38
C ALA A 9 -1.82 1.35 -10.20
N LEU A 10 -2.70 0.42 -9.80
CA LEU A 10 -2.42 -0.54 -8.74
C LEU A 10 -1.32 -1.54 -9.15
N SER A 11 -1.31 -1.97 -10.42
CA SER A 11 -0.27 -2.85 -10.96
C SER A 11 1.10 -2.17 -11.00
N GLN A 12 1.17 -0.86 -11.27
CA GLN A 12 2.42 -0.09 -11.19
C GLN A 12 2.98 -0.02 -9.77
N ILE A 13 2.11 0.11 -8.75
CA ILE A 13 2.50 0.06 -7.34
C ILE A 13 3.07 -1.33 -7.01
N VAL A 14 2.35 -2.39 -7.39
CA VAL A 14 2.78 -3.78 -7.17
C VAL A 14 4.11 -4.09 -7.86
N ALA A 15 4.31 -3.63 -9.10
CA ALA A 15 5.57 -3.83 -9.81
C ALA A 15 6.75 -3.17 -9.08
N GLN A 16 6.57 -1.96 -8.53
CA GLN A 16 7.61 -1.31 -7.72
C GLN A 16 7.90 -2.09 -6.43
N PHE A 17 6.88 -2.67 -5.79
CA PHE A 17 7.08 -3.55 -4.64
C PHE A 17 7.89 -4.81 -4.97
N GLN A 18 7.66 -5.40 -6.13
CA GLN A 18 8.30 -6.66 -6.52
C GLN A 18 9.72 -6.46 -7.07
N ASN A 19 9.99 -5.32 -7.71
CA ASN A 19 11.28 -5.02 -8.31
C ASN A 19 12.30 -4.40 -7.32
N ALA A 20 11.83 -3.90 -6.18
CA ALA A 20 12.69 -3.29 -5.19
C ALA A 20 13.47 -4.35 -4.39
N ASN A 21 14.79 -4.13 -4.24
CA ASN A 21 15.68 -5.01 -3.48
C ASN A 21 16.18 -4.35 -2.18
N TYR A 22 15.30 -3.65 -1.47
CA TYR A 22 15.62 -3.00 -0.20
C TYR A 22 14.46 -3.08 0.79
N ASP A 23 14.70 -2.57 2.01
CA ASP A 23 13.83 -2.75 3.17
C ASP A 23 12.36 -2.35 2.92
N ALA A 24 11.45 -3.28 3.26
CA ALA A 24 10.01 -3.16 3.04
C ALA A 24 9.38 -1.90 3.67
N ARG A 25 9.92 -1.40 4.78
CA ARG A 25 9.41 -0.18 5.44
C ARG A 25 9.65 1.04 4.56
N HIS A 26 10.87 1.14 4.02
CA HIS A 26 11.21 2.24 3.13
C HIS A 26 10.37 2.17 1.86
N LEU A 27 10.26 0.98 1.28
CA LEU A 27 9.46 0.72 0.09
C LEU A 27 7.98 1.10 0.28
N LEU A 28 7.36 0.75 1.41
CA LEU A 28 5.98 1.13 1.71
C LEU A 28 5.83 2.66 1.81
N LEU A 29 6.77 3.33 2.48
CA LEU A 29 6.75 4.80 2.61
C LEU A 29 7.10 5.53 1.31
N ASP A 30 7.83 4.91 0.39
CA ASP A 30 8.11 5.47 -0.94
C ASP A 30 6.84 5.53 -1.80
N LEU A 31 5.94 4.57 -1.64
CA LEU A 31 4.72 4.47 -2.42
C LEU A 31 3.48 4.95 -1.69
N SER A 32 3.60 5.39 -0.43
CA SER A 32 2.44 5.78 0.37
C SER A 32 1.67 6.95 -0.23
N GLU A 33 2.35 7.93 -0.80
CA GLU A 33 1.70 9.06 -1.48
C GLU A 33 0.84 8.58 -2.66
N LYS A 34 1.39 7.72 -3.52
CA LYS A 34 0.63 7.11 -4.63
C LYS A 34 -0.56 6.29 -4.12
N ILE A 35 -0.39 5.55 -3.03
CA ILE A 35 -1.47 4.78 -2.40
C ILE A 35 -2.59 5.70 -1.90
N GLN A 36 -2.23 6.83 -1.27
CA GLN A 36 -3.21 7.81 -0.78
C GLN A 36 -3.90 8.53 -1.93
N GLU A 37 -3.19 8.89 -2.99
CA GLU A 37 -3.80 9.45 -4.20
C GLU A 37 -4.83 8.50 -4.82
N LEU A 38 -4.54 7.18 -4.86
CA LEU A 38 -5.50 6.17 -5.34
C LEU A 38 -6.66 5.91 -4.37
N SER A 39 -6.56 6.29 -3.10
CA SER A 39 -7.55 5.94 -2.06
C SER A 39 -8.96 6.45 -2.42
N GLU A 40 -9.04 7.64 -2.99
CA GLU A 40 -10.29 8.31 -3.40
C GLU A 40 -10.74 7.94 -4.81
N GLN A 41 -9.93 7.17 -5.55
CA GLN A 41 -10.13 6.94 -6.99
C GLN A 41 -10.62 5.53 -7.31
N ILE A 42 -10.95 4.71 -6.30
CA ILE A 42 -11.45 3.36 -6.52
C ILE A 42 -12.83 3.36 -7.20
N PRO A 43 -12.99 2.74 -8.39
CA PRO A 43 -14.25 2.78 -9.15
C PRO A 43 -15.40 2.06 -8.43
N GLU A 44 -16.63 2.53 -8.63
CA GLU A 44 -17.83 1.89 -8.03
C GLU A 44 -18.12 0.49 -8.59
N THR A 45 -17.61 0.18 -9.78
CA THR A 45 -17.69 -1.13 -10.41
C THR A 45 -16.92 -2.21 -9.64
N VAL A 46 -15.98 -1.82 -8.77
CA VAL A 46 -15.27 -2.76 -7.89
C VAL A 46 -16.22 -3.26 -6.79
N PRO A 47 -16.31 -4.59 -6.56
CA PRO A 47 -17.14 -5.16 -5.50
C PRO A 47 -16.92 -4.51 -4.13
N ALA A 48 -18.00 -4.31 -3.37
CA ALA A 48 -17.98 -3.56 -2.11
C ALA A 48 -16.97 -4.10 -1.09
N HIS A 49 -16.79 -5.44 -1.03
CA HIS A 49 -15.82 -6.06 -0.12
C HIS A 49 -14.35 -5.71 -0.49
N LEU A 50 -14.01 -5.63 -1.78
CA LEU A 50 -12.68 -5.21 -2.23
C LEU A 50 -12.46 -3.71 -2.02
N ARG A 51 -13.51 -2.90 -2.20
CA ARG A 51 -13.45 -1.46 -1.86
C ARG A 51 -13.23 -1.22 -0.37
N SER A 52 -13.90 -2.00 0.48
CA SER A 52 -13.71 -1.95 1.92
C SER A 52 -12.28 -2.36 2.32
N GLU A 53 -11.75 -3.41 1.70
CA GLU A 53 -10.36 -3.83 1.94
C GLU A 53 -9.36 -2.75 1.49
N TRP A 54 -9.57 -2.12 0.32
CA TRP A 54 -8.74 -1.01 -0.14
C TRP A 54 -8.74 0.15 0.86
N LYS A 55 -9.91 0.58 1.33
CA LYS A 55 -10.03 1.63 2.35
C LYS A 55 -9.33 1.25 3.65
N SER A 56 -9.45 0.00 4.10
CA SER A 56 -8.72 -0.48 5.28
C SER A 56 -7.21 -0.38 5.09
N ILE A 57 -6.70 -0.80 3.93
CA ILE A 57 -5.27 -0.67 3.60
C ILE A 57 -4.84 0.80 3.61
N CYS A 58 -5.60 1.70 2.98
CA CYS A 58 -5.26 3.13 2.96
C CYS A 58 -5.20 3.74 4.37
N ASN A 59 -6.14 3.38 5.25
CA ASN A 59 -6.12 3.82 6.65
C ASN A 59 -4.89 3.29 7.40
N ASP A 60 -4.54 2.02 7.21
CA ASP A 60 -3.36 1.44 7.86
C ASP A 60 -2.05 2.06 7.32
N VAL A 61 -2.01 2.39 6.02
CA VAL A 61 -0.87 3.09 5.39
C VAL A 61 -0.75 4.53 5.91
N ASP A 62 -1.86 5.21 6.17
CA ASP A 62 -1.89 6.54 6.78
C ASP A 62 -1.36 6.50 8.21
N ALA A 63 -1.82 5.53 9.00
CA ALA A 63 -1.40 5.35 10.40
C ALA A 63 0.11 5.09 10.57
N VAL A 64 0.78 4.58 9.53
CA VAL A 64 2.23 4.34 9.55
C VAL A 64 3.05 5.47 8.92
N GLN A 65 2.44 6.57 8.47
CA GLN A 65 3.19 7.69 7.90
C GLN A 65 4.14 8.32 8.93
N PRO A 66 5.33 8.79 8.50
CA PRO A 66 6.14 9.65 9.34
C PRO A 66 5.46 11.01 9.51
N ALA A 67 5.74 11.69 10.62
CA ALA A 67 5.23 13.05 10.87
C ALA A 67 5.66 14.05 9.76
N PHE A 68 6.83 13.81 9.16
CA PHE A 68 7.31 14.52 7.97
C PHE A 68 7.93 13.54 6.98
N LYS A 69 7.65 13.69 5.68
CA LYS A 69 8.18 12.81 4.62
C LYS A 69 9.72 12.71 4.63
N SER A 70 10.42 13.81 4.94
CA SER A 70 11.88 13.85 5.07
C SER A 70 12.41 13.10 6.29
N HIS A 71 11.57 12.85 7.29
CA HIS A 71 11.94 12.25 8.57
C HIS A 71 11.34 10.86 8.75
N ARG A 72 11.65 9.93 7.83
CA ARG A 72 11.11 8.55 7.85
C ARG A 72 11.24 7.83 9.18
N LYS A 73 12.31 8.09 9.94
CA LYS A 73 12.55 7.49 11.26
C LYS A 73 11.50 7.88 12.32
N THR A 74 10.63 8.85 12.03
CA THR A 74 9.48 9.23 12.89
C THR A 74 8.24 8.36 12.65
N SER A 75 8.21 7.56 11.58
CA SER A 75 7.17 6.55 11.38
C SER A 75 7.28 5.47 12.46
N ILE A 76 6.13 4.98 12.91
CA ILE A 76 6.03 3.85 13.85
C ILE A 76 6.71 2.57 13.32
N LEU A 77 6.97 2.46 12.01
CA LEU A 77 7.73 1.37 11.40
C LEU A 77 9.21 1.34 11.85
N PHE A 78 9.72 2.44 12.40
CA PHE A 78 11.11 2.59 12.85
C PHE A 78 11.22 2.75 14.37
N ASP A 79 10.18 2.41 15.12
CA ASP A 79 10.22 2.50 16.58
C ASP A 79 11.44 1.74 17.15
N ARG A 80 12.12 2.41 18.08
CA ARG A 80 13.43 2.05 18.61
C ARG A 80 13.37 0.96 19.69
N GLN A 81 12.17 0.65 20.20
CA GLN A 81 12.01 -0.28 21.33
C GLN A 81 11.99 -1.77 20.92
N GLY A 82 11.65 -2.07 19.68
CA GLY A 82 11.88 -3.39 19.06
C GLY A 82 13.01 -3.26 18.04
N MET A 83 13.80 -4.30 17.79
CA MET A 83 14.93 -4.32 16.84
C MET A 83 14.53 -4.10 15.34
N GLY A 84 13.51 -3.28 15.05
CA GLY A 84 12.96 -3.01 13.72
C GLY A 84 12.08 -4.12 13.16
N LEU A 85 12.13 -5.33 13.73
CA LEU A 85 11.41 -6.50 13.20
C LEU A 85 9.89 -6.32 13.15
N PRO A 86 9.20 -5.79 14.19
CA PRO A 86 7.76 -5.57 14.12
C PRO A 86 7.37 -4.61 12.98
N GLY A 87 8.09 -3.50 12.82
CA GLY A 87 7.84 -2.54 11.74
C GLY A 87 8.08 -3.15 10.34
N VAL A 88 9.10 -3.98 10.18
CA VAL A 88 9.34 -4.72 8.93
C VAL A 88 8.17 -5.66 8.62
N GLN A 89 7.65 -6.38 9.63
CA GLN A 89 6.52 -7.29 9.45
C GLN A 89 5.23 -6.54 9.11
N THR A 90 4.96 -5.42 9.78
CA THR A 90 3.82 -4.54 9.45
C THR A 90 3.90 -4.07 8.00
N ALA A 91 5.07 -3.59 7.56
CA ALA A 91 5.25 -3.15 6.18
C ALA A 91 5.05 -4.29 5.16
N LYS A 92 5.63 -5.48 5.43
CA LYS A 92 5.44 -6.67 4.59
C LYS A 92 3.98 -7.12 4.52
N ALA A 93 3.26 -7.07 5.63
CA ALA A 93 1.85 -7.43 5.68
C ALA A 93 1.01 -6.48 4.81
N LEU A 94 1.23 -5.16 4.91
CA LEU A 94 0.54 -4.18 4.08
C LEU A 94 0.86 -4.35 2.60
N ILE A 95 2.13 -4.52 2.23
CA ILE A 95 2.53 -4.80 0.84
C ILE A 95 1.83 -6.07 0.33
N THR A 96 1.80 -7.13 1.14
CA THR A 96 1.16 -8.40 0.76
C THR A 96 -0.34 -8.24 0.52
N ARG A 97 -1.04 -7.47 1.37
CA ARG A 97 -2.46 -7.14 1.19
C ARG A 97 -2.70 -6.36 -0.10
N ILE A 98 -1.86 -5.37 -0.42
CA ILE A 98 -1.95 -4.61 -1.67
C ILE A 98 -1.76 -5.53 -2.88
N VAL A 99 -0.76 -6.41 -2.86
CA VAL A 99 -0.50 -7.38 -3.94
C VAL A 99 -1.67 -8.36 -4.10
N ALA A 100 -2.24 -8.86 -3.00
CA ALA A 100 -3.38 -9.76 -3.03
C ALA A 100 -4.62 -9.08 -3.61
N LEU A 101 -4.92 -7.85 -3.16
CA LEU A 101 -6.03 -7.05 -3.67
C LEU A 101 -5.88 -6.78 -5.17
N SER A 102 -4.67 -6.40 -5.62
CA SER A 102 -4.39 -6.18 -7.05
C SER A 102 -4.72 -7.40 -7.90
N LYS A 103 -4.32 -8.61 -7.46
CA LYS A 103 -4.65 -9.86 -8.17
C LYS A 103 -6.17 -10.11 -8.24
N LEU A 104 -6.90 -9.81 -7.17
CA LEU A 104 -8.35 -9.98 -7.14
C LEU A 104 -9.05 -9.00 -8.08
N ILE A 105 -8.61 -7.74 -8.11
CA ILE A 105 -9.21 -6.70 -8.96
C ILE A 105 -8.89 -6.95 -10.44
N ASN A 106 -7.69 -7.43 -10.77
CA ASN A 106 -7.32 -7.75 -12.16
C ASN A 106 -8.20 -8.86 -12.75
N ARG A 107 -8.67 -9.81 -11.94
CA ARG A 107 -9.58 -10.89 -12.36
C ARG A 107 -11.02 -10.44 -12.64
N LEU A 108 -11.38 -9.18 -12.36
CA LEU A 108 -12.73 -8.67 -12.63
C LEU A 108 -12.97 -8.39 -14.12
N THR A 109 -11.89 -8.26 -14.89
CA THR A 109 -11.90 -7.92 -16.32
C THR A 109 -11.25 -8.99 -17.20
N GLU A 110 -10.76 -10.07 -16.59
CA GLU A 110 -10.33 -11.30 -17.29
C GLU A 110 -11.56 -12.13 -17.68
#